data_AF-A0A0K0DTP9-F1
#
_entry.id   AF-A0A0K0DTP9-F1
#
_cell.length_a   1.000
_cell.length_b   1.000
_cell.length_c   1.000
_cell.angle_alpha   90.00
_cell.angle_beta   90.00
_cell.angle_gamma   90.00
#
_symmetry.space_group_name_H-M   'P 1'
#
loop_
_entity.id
_entity.type
_entity.pdbx_description
1 polymer ?
#
loop_
_entity_poly.entity_id
_entity_poly.type
_entity_poly.pdbx_seq_one_letter_code
_entity_poly.pdbx_strand_id
1 'polypeptide(L)'
;MMDSLEKTVELRGSQILNYERYHKMLWQRRLMAGVTLITIISIIAFIGAIFSPNWTSLYFRNTKNEMVYVTLGVWGEWRTIHAENSTKVPKPEFISYFPHPPKEILRLDDTDLQHYYRAQATFCFISLILMFCNNGLAIYTFYHHRYIYKRLVACIHLVIAMSLVVTSEILINSVNEWNLKVAMKHSIVDWHYKSQQNLGSATHITWIVALIYFCAFCIFIVSSKKQKGSRAATAEFEIEDRPIHIGR
;
A
#
# COMPACT_ATOMS: atom_id res chain seq x y z
N MET A 1 47.99 -25.32 8.87
CA MET A 1 48.26 -24.13 9.71
C MET A 1 47.80 -22.83 9.05
N MET A 2 47.98 -22.65 7.74
CA MET A 2 47.38 -21.51 7.00
C MET A 2 45.84 -21.55 7.03
N ASP A 3 45.21 -22.71 6.82
CA ASP A 3 43.73 -22.82 6.80
C ASP A 3 43.06 -22.45 8.14
N SER A 4 43.74 -22.73 9.26
CA SER A 4 43.28 -22.29 10.57
C SER A 4 43.52 -20.80 10.77
N LEU A 5 44.65 -20.25 10.33
CA LEU A 5 44.94 -18.81 10.44
C LEU A 5 44.00 -17.98 9.56
N GLU A 6 43.68 -18.44 8.35
CA GLU A 6 42.73 -17.79 7.46
C GLU A 6 41.32 -17.81 8.07
N LYS A 7 40.85 -18.97 8.56
CA LYS A 7 39.63 -19.04 9.38
C LYS A 7 39.70 -18.15 10.62
N THR A 8 40.84 -18.05 11.30
CA THR A 8 40.99 -17.24 12.53
C THR A 8 41.04 -15.74 12.23
N VAL A 9 41.60 -15.33 11.09
CA VAL A 9 41.63 -13.94 10.63
C VAL A 9 40.25 -13.51 10.14
N GLU A 10 39.51 -14.37 9.43
CA GLU A 10 38.09 -14.14 9.11
C GLU A 10 37.22 -14.05 10.38
N LEU A 11 37.48 -14.92 11.38
CA LEU A 11 36.81 -14.88 12.68
C LEU A 11 37.20 -13.67 13.54
N ARG A 12 38.35 -13.03 13.30
CA ARG A 12 38.82 -11.86 14.07
C ARG A 12 37.93 -10.63 13.85
N GLY A 13 37.28 -10.53 12.68
CA GLY A 13 36.28 -9.51 12.40
C GLY A 13 34.91 -9.80 13.03
N SER A 14 34.58 -11.06 13.28
CA SER A 14 33.29 -11.50 13.84
C SER A 14 33.49 -12.54 14.94
N GLN A 15 33.96 -12.13 16.11
CA GLN A 15 33.89 -13.01 17.28
C GLN A 15 32.41 -13.32 17.58
N ILE A 16 31.97 -14.53 17.26
CA ILE A 16 30.64 -15.03 17.60
C ILE A 16 30.58 -15.16 19.11
N LEU A 17 29.77 -14.31 19.75
CA LEU A 17 29.61 -14.25 21.21
C LEU A 17 28.60 -15.30 21.70
N ASN A 18 27.59 -15.60 20.88
CA ASN A 18 26.53 -16.56 21.22
C ASN A 18 25.99 -17.24 19.96
N TYR A 19 26.24 -18.55 19.84
CA TYR A 19 25.91 -19.35 18.65
C TYR A 19 24.40 -19.47 18.38
N GLU A 20 23.58 -19.71 19.40
CA GLU A 20 22.12 -19.78 19.22
C GLU A 20 21.52 -18.46 18.74
N ARG A 21 22.04 -17.34 19.27
CA ARG A 21 21.61 -16.00 18.86
C ARG A 21 22.07 -15.67 17.46
N TYR A 22 23.26 -16.12 17.07
CA TYR A 22 23.77 -15.97 15.72
C TYR A 22 22.86 -16.64 14.69
N HIS A 23 22.43 -17.88 14.92
CA HIS A 23 21.47 -18.57 14.04
C HIS A 23 20.10 -17.89 14.00
N LYS A 24 19.56 -17.50 15.16
CA LYS A 24 18.29 -16.74 15.22
C LYS A 24 18.38 -15.43 14.44
N MET A 25 19.51 -14.74 14.53
CA MET A 25 19.76 -13.49 13.82
C MET A 25 19.88 -13.70 12.31
N LEU A 26 20.61 -14.72 11.85
CA LEU A 26 20.70 -15.05 10.43
C LEU A 26 19.32 -15.34 9.84
N TRP A 27 18.50 -16.10 10.57
CA TRP A 27 17.12 -16.39 10.17
C TRP A 27 16.27 -15.11 10.07
N GLN A 28 16.35 -14.21 11.07
CA GLN A 28 15.68 -12.91 11.04
C GLN A 28 16.14 -12.04 9.85
N ARG A 29 17.44 -12.04 9.52
CA ARG A 29 17.96 -11.31 8.36
C ARG A 29 17.44 -11.86 7.04
N ARG A 30 17.35 -13.18 6.90
CA ARG A 30 16.76 -13.82 5.72
C ARG A 30 15.28 -13.47 5.56
N LEU A 31 14.52 -13.46 6.65
CA LEU A 31 13.13 -13.03 6.63
C LEU A 31 12.98 -11.55 6.25
N MET A 32 13.79 -10.66 6.86
CA MET A 32 13.78 -9.25 6.49
C MET A 32 14.12 -9.06 5.00
N ALA A 33 15.10 -9.78 4.47
CA ALA A 33 15.47 -9.69 3.06
C ALA A 33 14.35 -10.18 2.14
N GLY A 34 13.71 -11.31 2.49
CA GLY A 34 12.55 -11.82 1.75
C GLY A 34 11.38 -10.84 1.75
N VAL A 35 11.06 -10.24 2.90
CA VAL A 35 10.02 -9.22 3.02
C VAL A 35 10.35 -7.99 2.18
N THR A 36 11.58 -7.48 2.23
CA THR A 36 11.99 -6.32 1.43
C THR A 36 11.83 -6.60 -0.07
N LEU A 37 12.12 -7.82 -0.54
CA LEU A 37 11.87 -8.20 -1.93
C LEU A 37 10.36 -8.19 -2.25
N ILE A 38 9.53 -8.72 -1.35
CA ILE A 38 8.07 -8.73 -1.52
C ILE A 38 7.51 -7.30 -1.51
N THR A 39 8.03 -6.38 -0.69
CA THR A 39 7.60 -4.97 -0.67
C THR A 39 7.98 -4.24 -1.95
N ILE A 40 9.12 -4.58 -2.58
CA ILE A 40 9.48 -4.05 -3.91
C ILE A 40 8.48 -4.52 -4.97
N ILE A 41 8.15 -5.82 -4.99
CA ILE A 41 7.13 -6.37 -5.90
C ILE A 41 5.77 -5.69 -5.65
N SER A 42 5.45 -5.41 -4.39
CA SER A 42 4.21 -4.76 -3.99
C SER A 42 4.11 -3.31 -4.46
N ILE A 43 5.23 -2.58 -4.58
CA ILE A 43 5.26 -1.25 -5.22
C ILE A 43 4.79 -1.36 -6.67
N ILE A 44 5.33 -2.31 -7.43
CA ILE A 44 4.98 -2.50 -8.84
C ILE A 44 3.50 -2.87 -8.98
N ALA A 45 3.00 -3.79 -8.14
CA ALA A 45 1.60 -4.17 -8.11
C ALA A 45 0.68 -2.99 -7.76
N PHE A 46 1.08 -2.15 -6.80
CA PHE A 46 0.30 -0.98 -6.39
C PHE A 46 0.30 0.13 -7.45
N ILE A 47 1.42 0.36 -8.15
CA ILE A 47 1.46 1.26 -9.31
C ILE A 47 0.46 0.76 -10.38
N GLY A 48 0.46 -0.54 -10.67
CA GLY A 48 -0.51 -1.15 -11.57
C GLY A 48 -1.96 -0.93 -11.13
N ALA A 49 -2.24 -1.03 -9.82
CA ALA A 49 -3.57 -0.77 -9.26
C ALA A 49 -3.98 0.72 -9.37
N ILE A 50 -3.06 1.66 -9.11
CA ILE A 50 -3.33 3.10 -9.24
C ILE A 50 -3.75 3.47 -10.66
N PHE A 51 -3.08 2.92 -11.68
CA PHE A 51 -3.40 3.18 -13.08
C PHE A 51 -4.54 2.32 -13.62
N SER A 52 -4.94 1.26 -12.92
CA SER A 52 -6.07 0.43 -13.31
C SER A 52 -7.39 1.14 -13.04
N PRO A 53 -8.33 1.16 -14.01
CA PRO A 53 -9.67 1.72 -13.80
C PRO A 53 -10.64 0.74 -13.13
N ASN A 54 -10.16 -0.39 -12.61
CA ASN A 54 -11.02 -1.44 -12.04
C ASN A 54 -10.97 -1.46 -10.50
N TRP A 55 -11.23 -0.32 -9.86
CA TRP A 55 -11.34 -0.28 -8.40
C TRP A 55 -12.72 -0.69 -7.92
N THR A 56 -13.77 -0.22 -8.59
CA THR A 56 -15.13 -0.66 -8.36
C THR A 56 -15.93 -0.46 -9.63
N SER A 57 -16.90 -1.33 -9.85
CA SER A 57 -17.81 -1.22 -10.97
C SER A 57 -19.21 -0.88 -10.46
N LEU A 58 -19.82 0.11 -11.08
CA LEU A 58 -21.18 0.58 -10.80
C LEU A 58 -22.05 0.32 -12.02
N TYR A 59 -23.27 -0.16 -11.76
CA TYR A 59 -24.33 -0.27 -12.75
C TYR A 59 -25.49 0.57 -12.26
N PHE A 60 -26.02 1.47 -13.10
CA PHE A 60 -27.20 2.25 -12.75
C PHE A 60 -27.96 2.70 -13.99
N ARG A 61 -29.21 3.12 -13.81
CA ARG A 61 -30.04 3.68 -14.89
C ARG A 61 -29.98 5.20 -14.84
N ASN A 62 -29.73 5.84 -15.98
CA ASN A 62 -29.66 7.28 -16.09
C ASN A 62 -31.07 7.92 -16.12
N THR A 63 -31.16 9.24 -15.96
CA THR A 63 -32.41 10.02 -16.11
C THR A 63 -33.06 9.87 -17.49
N LYS A 64 -32.26 9.54 -18.52
CA LYS A 64 -32.72 9.20 -19.88
C LYS A 64 -33.17 7.75 -20.04
N ASN A 65 -33.28 7.00 -18.94
CA ASN A 65 -33.67 5.59 -18.91
C ASN A 65 -32.67 4.62 -19.58
N GLU A 66 -31.45 5.08 -19.86
CA GLU A 66 -30.35 4.29 -20.43
C GLU A 66 -29.56 3.57 -19.33
N MET A 67 -29.11 2.34 -19.59
CA MET A 67 -28.28 1.58 -18.66
C MET A 67 -26.83 2.03 -18.77
N VAL A 68 -26.25 2.51 -17.68
CA VAL A 68 -24.88 3.02 -17.63
C VAL A 68 -24.03 2.09 -16.78
N TYR A 69 -22.95 1.62 -17.38
CA TYR A 69 -21.90 0.88 -16.71
C TYR A 69 -20.69 1.77 -16.51
N VAL A 70 -20.17 1.84 -15.28
CA VAL A 70 -19.02 2.67 -14.93
C VAL A 70 -17.99 1.85 -14.17
N THR A 71 -16.73 1.88 -14.61
CA THR A 71 -15.59 1.37 -13.82
C THR A 71 -14.78 2.55 -13.29
N LEU A 72 -14.72 2.70 -11.97
CA LEU A 72 -14.00 3.79 -11.33
C LEU A 72 -12.51 3.43 -11.17
N GLY A 73 -11.64 4.35 -11.58
CA GLY A 73 -10.22 4.38 -11.23
C GLY A 73 -9.89 5.55 -10.30
N VAL A 74 -8.61 5.72 -9.99
CA VAL A 74 -8.12 6.85 -9.18
C VAL A 74 -8.13 8.16 -9.97
N TRP A 75 -7.75 8.10 -11.25
CA TRP A 75 -7.55 9.28 -12.10
C TRP A 75 -8.76 9.65 -12.95
N GLY A 76 -9.67 8.70 -13.11
CA GLY A 76 -10.82 8.81 -13.98
C GLY A 76 -11.58 7.50 -14.01
N GLU A 77 -12.62 7.49 -14.83
CA GLU A 77 -13.54 6.36 -14.98
C GLU A 77 -13.75 6.03 -16.44
N TRP A 78 -14.05 4.75 -16.70
CA TRP A 78 -14.61 4.35 -17.99
C TRP A 78 -16.10 4.21 -17.86
N ARG A 79 -16.82 4.90 -18.73
CA ARG A 79 -18.28 4.85 -18.82
C ARG A 79 -18.67 4.16 -20.13
N THR A 80 -19.65 3.29 -20.04
CA THR A 80 -20.25 2.60 -21.19
C THR A 80 -21.76 2.75 -21.09
N ILE A 81 -22.38 3.38 -22.09
CA ILE A 81 -23.82 3.65 -22.12
C ILE A 81 -24.49 2.65 -23.06
N HIS A 82 -25.43 1.88 -22.53
CA HIS A 82 -26.29 0.97 -23.29
C HIS A 82 -27.68 1.60 -23.46
N ALA A 83 -27.97 2.07 -24.66
CA ALA A 83 -29.31 2.53 -25.02
C ALA A 83 -30.17 1.33 -25.43
N GLU A 84 -31.29 1.08 -24.72
CA GLU A 84 -32.17 -0.08 -24.93
C GLU A 84 -32.70 -0.20 -26.38
N ASN A 85 -32.79 0.92 -27.10
CA ASN A 85 -33.33 0.98 -28.47
C ASN A 85 -32.25 1.21 -29.55
N SER A 86 -30.96 1.06 -29.23
CA SER A 86 -29.88 1.27 -30.22
C SER A 86 -29.17 -0.03 -30.59
N THR A 87 -29.01 -0.27 -31.89
CA THR A 87 -28.16 -1.36 -32.43
C THR A 87 -26.67 -1.01 -32.44
N LYS A 88 -26.30 0.21 -32.01
CA LYS A 88 -24.90 0.64 -31.98
C LYS A 88 -24.17 -0.07 -30.85
N VAL A 89 -23.05 -0.71 -31.17
CA VAL A 89 -22.11 -1.25 -30.18
C VAL A 89 -21.73 -0.11 -29.23
N PRO A 90 -21.92 -0.27 -27.91
CA PRO A 90 -21.63 0.77 -26.94
C PRO A 90 -20.13 1.05 -26.96
N LYS A 91 -19.76 2.32 -27.14
CA LYS A 91 -18.36 2.74 -27.12
C LYS A 91 -17.97 3.12 -25.70
N PRO A 92 -16.90 2.56 -25.13
CA PRO A 92 -16.39 2.99 -23.84
C PRO A 92 -15.76 4.37 -23.98
N GLU A 93 -16.14 5.29 -23.09
CA GLU A 93 -15.57 6.64 -23.01
C GLU A 93 -14.83 6.80 -21.69
N PHE A 94 -13.64 7.41 -21.75
CA PHE A 94 -12.85 7.71 -20.56
C PHE A 94 -13.15 9.14 -20.09
N ILE A 95 -13.46 9.29 -18.81
CA ILE A 95 -13.71 10.57 -18.17
C ILE A 95 -12.64 10.78 -17.10
N SER A 96 -11.79 11.79 -17.30
CA SER A 96 -10.80 12.19 -16.31
C SER A 96 -11.44 12.99 -15.17
N TYR A 97 -11.06 12.71 -13.93
CA TYR A 97 -11.50 13.50 -12.78
C TYR A 97 -10.77 14.84 -12.64
N PHE A 98 -9.54 14.91 -13.15
CA PHE A 98 -8.65 16.06 -12.98
C PHE A 98 -8.35 16.74 -14.33
N PRO A 99 -8.19 18.08 -14.37
CA PRO A 99 -8.27 19.03 -13.25
C PRO A 99 -9.70 19.34 -12.79
N HIS A 100 -10.68 19.28 -13.70
CA HIS A 100 -12.09 19.40 -13.42
C HIS A 100 -12.87 18.41 -14.30
N PRO A 101 -13.82 17.65 -13.73
CA PRO A 101 -14.64 16.75 -14.52
C PRO A 101 -15.65 17.53 -15.39
N PRO A 102 -16.16 16.93 -16.48
CA PRO A 102 -17.17 17.56 -17.31
C PRO A 102 -18.47 17.76 -16.52
N LYS A 103 -18.96 19.01 -16.49
CA LYS A 103 -20.19 19.43 -15.77
C LYS A 103 -21.48 18.80 -16.30
N GLU A 104 -21.43 18.16 -17.46
CA GLU A 104 -22.57 17.45 -18.06
C GLU A 104 -23.02 16.24 -17.22
N ILE A 105 -22.12 15.70 -16.38
CA ILE A 105 -22.39 14.53 -15.55
C ILE A 105 -22.72 15.00 -14.13
N LEU A 106 -24.01 15.01 -13.81
CA LEU A 106 -24.52 15.46 -12.49
C LEU A 106 -23.82 14.79 -11.30
N ARG A 107 -23.37 13.53 -11.45
CA ARG A 107 -22.63 12.82 -10.40
C ARG A 107 -21.25 13.41 -10.13
N LEU A 108 -20.55 13.86 -11.17
CA LEU A 108 -19.19 14.39 -11.02
C LEU A 108 -19.19 15.89 -10.69
N ASP A 109 -20.32 16.58 -10.88
CA ASP A 109 -20.49 17.98 -10.48
C ASP A 109 -20.67 18.15 -8.95
N ASP A 110 -21.02 17.07 -8.24
CA ASP A 110 -21.15 17.08 -6.78
C ASP A 110 -19.80 17.34 -6.08
N THR A 111 -19.76 18.41 -5.29
CA THR A 111 -18.55 18.87 -4.58
C THR A 111 -18.01 17.83 -3.60
N ASP A 112 -18.89 17.08 -2.92
CA ASP A 112 -18.46 16.10 -1.92
C ASP A 112 -17.74 14.94 -2.59
N LEU A 113 -18.28 14.48 -3.74
CA LEU A 113 -17.66 13.41 -4.53
C LEU A 113 -16.31 13.84 -5.11
N GLN A 114 -16.19 15.09 -5.57
CA GLN A 114 -14.90 15.64 -6.01
C GLN A 114 -13.85 15.61 -4.89
N HIS A 115 -14.25 15.90 -3.64
CA HIS A 115 -13.34 15.82 -2.49
C HIS A 115 -12.86 14.39 -2.22
N TYR A 116 -13.74 13.39 -2.33
CA TYR A 116 -13.35 11.99 -2.20
C TYR A 116 -12.31 11.56 -3.26
N TYR A 117 -12.52 11.89 -4.54
CA TYR A 117 -11.56 11.54 -5.60
C TYR A 117 -10.20 12.23 -5.42
N ARG A 118 -10.21 13.53 -5.04
CA ARG A 118 -8.99 14.28 -4.71
C ARG A 118 -8.25 13.66 -3.52
N ALA A 119 -8.97 13.30 -2.46
CA ALA A 119 -8.38 12.65 -1.29
C ALA A 119 -7.76 11.29 -1.67
N GLN A 120 -8.48 10.46 -2.43
CA GLN A 120 -8.00 9.16 -2.89
C GLN A 120 -6.69 9.30 -3.70
N ALA A 121 -6.66 10.20 -4.69
CA ALA A 121 -5.46 10.44 -5.49
C ALA A 121 -4.28 10.94 -4.63
N THR A 122 -4.55 11.81 -3.64
CA THR A 122 -3.53 12.35 -2.74
C THR A 122 -2.94 11.25 -1.84
N PHE A 123 -3.78 10.40 -1.24
CA PHE A 123 -3.30 9.28 -0.41
C PHE A 123 -2.55 8.23 -1.24
N CYS A 124 -2.99 7.92 -2.47
CA CYS A 124 -2.24 7.07 -3.40
C CYS A 124 -0.84 7.65 -3.68
N PHE A 125 -0.74 8.95 -3.91
CA PHE A 125 0.54 9.60 -4.21
C PHE A 125 1.48 9.63 -2.99
N ILE A 126 0.97 10.03 -1.82
CA ILE A 126 1.74 10.05 -0.57
C ILE A 126 2.21 8.64 -0.20
N SER A 127 1.33 7.64 -0.28
CA SER A 127 1.69 6.25 0.01
C SER A 127 2.78 5.74 -0.93
N LEU A 128 2.71 6.06 -2.23
CA LEU A 128 3.74 5.67 -3.20
C LEU A 128 5.12 6.26 -2.83
N ILE A 129 5.19 7.55 -2.48
CA ILE A 129 6.44 8.18 -2.02
C ILE A 129 6.98 7.48 -0.78
N LEU A 130 6.13 7.24 0.21
CA LEU A 130 6.51 6.54 1.44
C LEU A 130 7.03 5.13 1.15
N MET A 131 6.41 4.40 0.21
CA MET A 131 6.87 3.07 -0.19
C MET A 131 8.28 3.10 -0.78
N PHE A 132 8.60 4.05 -1.66
CA PHE A 132 9.94 4.19 -2.22
C PHE A 132 10.98 4.56 -1.15
N CYS A 133 10.70 5.59 -0.34
CA CYS A 133 11.60 6.01 0.73
C CYS A 133 11.85 4.89 1.75
N ASN A 134 10.79 4.17 2.15
CA ASN A 134 10.88 3.09 3.11
C ASN A 134 11.69 1.89 2.60
N ASN A 135 11.58 1.56 1.31
CA ASN A 135 12.42 0.50 0.72
C ASN A 135 13.90 0.90 0.70
N GLY A 136 14.21 2.17 0.41
CA GLY A 136 15.58 2.68 0.55
C GLY A 136 16.12 2.53 1.97
N LEU A 137 15.32 2.90 2.98
CA LEU A 137 15.66 2.69 4.39
C LEU A 137 15.77 1.20 4.77
N ALA A 138 14.91 0.34 4.23
CA ALA A 138 14.96 -1.09 4.46
C ALA A 138 16.27 -1.71 3.94
N ILE A 139 16.70 -1.33 2.73
CA ILE A 139 18.00 -1.74 2.18
C ILE A 139 19.15 -1.23 3.07
N TYR A 140 19.06 0.03 3.52
CA TYR A 140 20.05 0.62 4.42
C TYR A 140 20.19 -0.15 5.75
N THR A 141 19.13 -0.78 6.26
CA THR A 141 19.21 -1.60 7.48
C THR A 141 20.07 -2.86 7.35
N PHE A 142 20.37 -3.30 6.12
CA PHE A 142 21.32 -4.41 5.90
C PHE A 142 22.77 -3.96 5.94
N TYR A 143 23.04 -2.69 5.67
CA TYR A 143 24.37 -2.10 5.75
C TYR A 143 24.69 -1.62 7.17
N HIS A 144 23.74 -0.93 7.83
CA HIS A 144 23.84 -0.59 9.25
C HIS A 144 22.80 -1.35 10.06
N HIS A 145 23.26 -2.31 10.87
CA HIS A 145 22.38 -3.25 11.56
C HIS A 145 21.74 -2.71 12.84
N ARG A 146 22.03 -1.46 13.19
CA ARG A 146 21.48 -0.78 14.37
C ARG A 146 19.97 -0.95 14.50
N TYR A 147 19.51 -1.29 15.68
CA TYR A 147 18.09 -1.59 15.91
C TYR A 147 17.16 -0.40 15.61
N ILE A 148 17.66 0.84 15.73
CA ILE A 148 16.86 2.05 15.54
C ILE A 148 16.35 2.19 14.10
N TYR A 149 17.17 1.86 13.10
CA TYR A 149 16.77 1.92 11.69
C TYR A 149 15.69 0.88 11.38
N LYS A 150 15.82 -0.33 11.93
CA LYS A 150 14.81 -1.40 11.80
C LYS A 150 13.46 -0.98 12.37
N ARG A 151 13.45 -0.28 13.52
CA ARG A 151 12.21 0.23 14.12
C ARG A 151 11.59 1.35 13.31
N LEU A 152 12.40 2.27 12.80
CA LEU A 152 11.93 3.34 11.93
C LEU A 152 11.23 2.75 10.69
N VAL A 153 11.90 1.81 10.02
CA VAL A 153 11.35 1.08 8.87
C VAL A 153 10.07 0.33 9.24
N ALA A 154 10.00 -0.32 10.41
CA ALA A 154 8.77 -0.97 10.87
C ALA A 154 7.61 0.05 11.00
N CYS A 155 7.83 1.17 11.69
CA CYS A 155 6.80 2.19 11.86
C CYS A 155 6.32 2.75 10.53
N ILE A 156 7.22 2.99 9.57
CA ILE A 156 6.84 3.47 8.24
C ILE A 156 6.05 2.41 7.47
N HIS A 157 6.40 1.11 7.56
CA HIS A 157 5.58 0.04 6.98
C HIS A 157 4.14 0.07 7.51
N LEU A 158 3.95 0.30 8.81
CA LEU A 158 2.63 0.41 9.41
C LEU A 158 1.87 1.64 8.89
N VAL A 159 2.52 2.80 8.80
CA VAL A 159 1.92 4.02 8.24
C VAL A 159 1.49 3.80 6.79
N ILE A 160 2.31 3.11 5.99
CA ILE A 160 1.95 2.75 4.61
C ILE A 160 0.73 1.83 4.60
N ALA A 161 0.72 0.75 5.38
CA ALA A 161 -0.42 -0.17 5.44
C ALA A 161 -1.73 0.56 5.78
N MET A 162 -1.69 1.44 6.79
CA MET A 162 -2.84 2.26 7.17
C MET A 162 -3.27 3.21 6.05
N SER A 163 -2.32 3.86 5.35
CA SER A 163 -2.64 4.78 4.25
C SER A 163 -3.32 4.08 3.06
N LEU A 164 -3.00 2.81 2.81
CA LEU A 164 -3.62 2.00 1.77
C LEU A 164 -5.04 1.57 2.15
N VAL A 165 -5.25 1.20 3.42
CA VAL A 165 -6.60 0.95 3.95
C VAL A 165 -7.44 2.21 3.85
N VAL A 166 -6.93 3.36 4.28
CA VAL A 166 -7.62 4.65 4.17
C VAL A 166 -8.00 4.96 2.72
N THR A 167 -7.10 4.76 1.75
CA THR A 167 -7.42 4.93 0.33
C THR A 167 -8.60 4.06 -0.11
N SER A 168 -8.64 2.81 0.33
CA SER A 168 -9.73 1.87 0.00
C SER A 168 -11.05 2.27 0.66
N GLU A 169 -11.00 2.73 1.91
CA GLU A 169 -12.17 3.24 2.65
C GLU A 169 -12.73 4.53 2.03
N ILE A 170 -11.87 5.44 1.56
CA ILE A 170 -12.29 6.66 0.85
C ILE A 170 -13.12 6.30 -0.39
N LEU A 171 -12.70 5.29 -1.15
CA LEU A 171 -13.46 4.83 -2.31
C LEU A 171 -14.80 4.20 -1.92
N ILE A 172 -14.81 3.32 -0.92
CA ILE A 172 -16.04 2.67 -0.47
C ILE A 172 -17.04 3.72 0.02
N ASN A 173 -16.57 4.70 0.79
CA ASN A 173 -17.39 5.79 1.30
C ASN A 173 -17.88 6.73 0.20
N SER A 174 -17.09 7.00 -0.84
CA SER A 174 -17.53 7.85 -1.96
C SER A 174 -18.69 7.21 -2.74
N VAL A 175 -18.63 5.89 -2.96
CA VAL A 175 -19.72 5.15 -3.60
C VAL A 175 -20.95 5.10 -2.71
N ASN A 176 -20.77 4.83 -1.41
CA ASN A 176 -21.87 4.81 -0.44
C ASN A 176 -22.59 6.16 -0.36
N GLU A 177 -21.84 7.26 -0.32
CA GLU A 177 -22.38 8.62 -0.29
C GLU A 177 -23.18 8.93 -1.55
N TRP A 178 -22.64 8.58 -2.72
CA TRP A 178 -23.37 8.74 -3.97
C TRP A 178 -24.67 7.94 -4.01
N ASN A 179 -24.61 6.66 -3.61
CA ASN A 179 -25.78 5.79 -3.55
C ASN A 179 -26.86 6.35 -2.60
N LEU A 180 -26.45 6.86 -1.44
CA LEU A 180 -27.34 7.49 -0.47
C LEU A 180 -28.06 8.72 -1.06
N LYS A 181 -27.32 9.60 -1.74
CA LYS A 181 -27.88 10.79 -2.40
C LYS A 181 -28.88 10.43 -3.50
N VAL A 182 -28.60 9.38 -4.29
CA VAL A 182 -29.53 8.89 -5.33
C VAL A 182 -30.81 8.33 -4.72
N ALA A 183 -30.69 7.55 -3.63
CA ALA A 183 -31.82 6.96 -2.93
C ALA A 183 -32.68 8.00 -2.21
N MET A 184 -32.10 9.08 -1.67
CA MET A 184 -32.88 10.18 -1.11
C MET A 184 -33.68 10.95 -2.18
N LYS A 185 -33.16 11.03 -3.41
CA LYS A 185 -33.78 11.78 -4.51
C LYS A 185 -34.91 11.02 -5.19
N HIS A 186 -34.79 9.71 -5.34
CA HIS A 186 -35.86 8.85 -5.83
C HIS A 186 -36.49 8.23 -4.59
N SER A 187 -37.66 8.70 -4.16
CA SER A 187 -38.43 8.20 -3.01
C SER A 187 -38.91 6.75 -3.16
N ILE A 188 -38.01 5.84 -3.54
CA ILE A 188 -38.23 4.43 -3.82
C ILE A 188 -37.91 3.68 -2.54
N VAL A 189 -38.97 3.15 -1.92
CA VAL A 189 -38.99 2.55 -0.58
C VAL A 189 -38.10 1.30 -0.47
N ASP A 190 -37.82 0.60 -1.58
CA ASP A 190 -37.09 -0.68 -1.60
C ASP A 190 -35.82 -0.68 -2.46
N TRP A 191 -35.03 0.41 -2.47
CA TRP A 191 -33.73 0.41 -3.15
C TRP A 191 -32.66 -0.34 -2.34
N HIS A 192 -32.41 -1.60 -2.69
CA HIS A 192 -31.34 -2.41 -2.10
C HIS A 192 -29.93 -1.95 -2.56
N TYR A 193 -29.39 -0.96 -1.84
CA TYR A 193 -28.12 -0.24 -2.11
C TYR A 193 -26.87 -1.12 -2.32
N LYS A 194 -26.73 -2.26 -1.63
CA LYS A 194 -25.54 -3.15 -1.76
C LYS A 194 -25.47 -3.89 -3.09
N SER A 195 -26.58 -4.00 -3.83
CA SER A 195 -26.68 -4.93 -4.96
C SER A 195 -25.88 -4.53 -6.21
N GLN A 196 -25.46 -3.27 -6.35
CA GLN A 196 -24.87 -2.76 -7.60
C GLN A 196 -23.41 -2.32 -7.50
N GLN A 197 -22.79 -2.39 -6.32
CA GLN A 197 -21.37 -2.11 -6.15
C GLN A 197 -20.59 -3.42 -6.09
N ASN A 198 -19.80 -3.70 -7.13
CA ASN A 198 -18.79 -4.75 -7.06
C ASN A 198 -17.42 -4.12 -6.82
N LEU A 199 -16.69 -4.66 -5.85
CA LEU A 199 -15.28 -4.34 -5.67
C LEU A 199 -14.51 -4.90 -6.86
N GLY A 200 -13.71 -4.05 -7.48
CA GLY A 200 -12.89 -4.40 -8.62
C GLY A 200 -11.54 -4.99 -8.20
N SER A 201 -10.79 -5.50 -9.18
CA SER A 201 -9.50 -6.14 -8.95
C SER A 201 -8.47 -5.20 -8.32
N ALA A 202 -8.49 -3.90 -8.63
CA ALA A 202 -7.53 -2.94 -8.09
C ALA A 202 -7.70 -2.77 -6.57
N THR A 203 -8.95 -2.71 -6.08
CA THR A 203 -9.22 -2.66 -4.63
C THR A 203 -8.71 -3.92 -3.94
N HIS A 204 -8.92 -5.10 -4.52
CA HIS A 204 -8.38 -6.34 -3.97
C HIS A 204 -6.84 -6.36 -3.93
N ILE A 205 -6.18 -5.87 -4.99
CA ILE A 205 -4.72 -5.73 -5.02
C ILE A 205 -4.26 -4.79 -3.90
N THR A 206 -4.92 -3.64 -3.70
CA THR A 206 -4.59 -2.70 -2.62
C THR A 206 -4.70 -3.33 -1.24
N TRP A 207 -5.75 -4.14 -0.98
CA TRP A 207 -5.89 -4.89 0.27
C TRP A 207 -4.78 -5.92 0.48
N ILE A 208 -4.40 -6.66 -0.58
CA ILE A 208 -3.28 -7.60 -0.53
C ILE A 208 -1.98 -6.88 -0.22
N VAL A 209 -1.71 -5.74 -0.87
CA VAL A 209 -0.53 -4.91 -0.61
C VAL A 209 -0.55 -4.39 0.83
N ALA A 210 -1.68 -3.92 1.34
CA ALA A 210 -1.81 -3.47 2.72
C ALA A 210 -1.48 -4.60 3.72
N LEU A 211 -1.96 -5.82 3.47
CA LEU A 211 -1.64 -6.99 4.28
C LEU A 211 -0.15 -7.32 4.25
N ILE A 212 0.50 -7.27 3.08
CA ILE A 212 1.94 -7.48 2.93
C ILE A 212 2.72 -6.45 3.78
N TYR A 213 2.36 -5.18 3.72
CA TYR A 213 3.00 -4.12 4.51
C TYR A 213 2.78 -4.30 6.02
N PHE A 214 1.60 -4.79 6.42
CA PHE A 214 1.35 -5.14 7.81
C PHE A 214 2.19 -6.32 8.29
N CYS A 215 2.31 -7.38 7.49
CA CYS A 215 3.22 -8.49 7.78
C CYS A 215 4.69 -8.03 7.84
N ALA A 216 5.09 -7.12 6.94
CA ALA A 216 6.41 -6.52 6.95
C ALA A 216 6.69 -5.75 8.25
N PHE A 217 5.72 -4.96 8.72
CA PHE A 217 5.79 -4.31 10.03
C PHE A 217 6.05 -5.34 11.14
N CYS A 218 5.26 -6.42 11.21
CA CYS A 218 5.44 -7.47 12.22
C CYS A 218 6.83 -8.11 12.17
N ILE A 219 7.36 -8.37 10.98
CA ILE A 219 8.67 -9.02 10.81
C ILE A 219 9.81 -8.06 11.22
N PHE A 220 9.76 -6.80 10.79
CA PHE A 220 10.77 -5.81 11.17
C PHE A 220 10.73 -5.48 12.67
N ILE A 221 9.55 -5.35 13.28
CA ILE A 221 9.45 -5.04 14.71
C ILE A 221 10.00 -6.19 15.57
N VAL A 222 9.67 -7.45 15.23
CA VAL A 222 10.19 -8.64 15.95
C VAL A 222 11.70 -8.80 15.77
N SER A 223 12.23 -8.41 14.59
CA SER A 223 13.67 -8.45 14.28
C SER A 223 14.46 -7.27 14.87
N SER A 224 13.79 -6.23 15.36
CA SER A 224 14.41 -4.98 15.87
C SER A 224 14.92 -5.04 17.32
N LYS A 225 15.41 -6.21 17.74
CA LYS A 225 15.90 -6.40 19.11
C LYS A 225 17.27 -5.74 19.29
N LYS A 226 17.42 -4.97 20.37
CA LYS A 226 18.69 -4.34 20.75
C LYS A 226 19.72 -5.40 21.14
N GLN A 227 20.92 -5.32 20.58
CA GLN A 227 22.03 -6.24 20.81
C GLN A 227 23.08 -5.55 21.71
N LYS A 228 23.14 -5.92 23.00
CA LYS A 228 24.11 -5.38 23.97
C LYS A 228 24.68 -6.48 24.87
N GLY A 229 26.00 -6.50 25.04
CA GLY A 229 26.71 -7.44 25.91
C GLY A 229 26.38 -8.90 25.58
N SER A 230 26.01 -9.71 26.58
CA SER A 230 25.60 -11.11 26.40
C SER A 230 24.39 -11.31 25.47
N ARG A 231 23.69 -10.22 25.09
CA ARG A 231 22.60 -10.28 24.12
C ARG A 231 23.03 -10.16 22.66
N ALA A 232 24.26 -9.73 22.39
CA ALA A 232 24.78 -9.60 21.04
C ALA A 232 25.16 -10.97 20.44
N ALA A 233 24.95 -11.12 19.14
CA ALA A 233 25.32 -12.34 18.42
C ALA A 233 26.81 -12.36 18.07
N THR A 234 27.35 -11.21 17.66
CA THR A 234 28.78 -10.98 17.39
C THR A 234 29.20 -9.62 17.96
N ALA A 235 30.51 -9.40 18.08
CA ALA A 235 31.07 -8.13 18.53
C ALA A 235 30.68 -6.93 17.65
N GLU A 236 30.51 -7.11 16.34
CA GLU A 236 30.16 -6.03 15.40
C GLU A 236 28.76 -5.44 15.71
N PHE A 237 27.81 -6.29 16.08
CA PHE A 237 26.46 -5.90 16.49
C PHE A 237 26.47 -5.16 17.81
N GLU A 238 27.29 -5.62 18.74
CA GLU A 238 27.42 -4.94 20.02
C GLU A 238 28.00 -3.53 19.84
N ILE A 239 29.02 -3.37 18.99
CA ILE A 239 29.71 -2.09 18.77
C ILE A 239 28.78 -1.06 18.12
N GLU A 240 28.01 -1.40 17.09
CA GLU A 240 27.09 -0.44 16.44
C GLU A 240 25.93 0.03 17.33
N ASP A 241 25.47 -0.84 18.23
CA ASP A 241 24.40 -0.51 19.17
C ASP A 241 24.91 0.28 20.39
N ARG A 242 26.22 0.54 20.50
CA ARG A 242 26.77 1.43 21.54
C ARG A 242 26.31 2.88 21.30
N PRO A 243 26.15 3.67 22.38
CA PRO A 243 25.95 5.11 22.24
C PRO A 243 27.17 5.72 21.55
N ILE A 244 26.93 6.58 20.57
CA ILE A 244 27.97 7.39 19.94
C ILE A 244 28.19 8.57 20.90
N HIS A 245 29.33 8.59 21.57
CA HIS A 245 29.78 9.79 22.28
C HIS A 245 30.23 10.81 21.23
N ILE A 246 29.35 11.75 20.89
CA ILE A 246 29.77 12.97 20.21
C ILE A 246 30.49 13.78 21.29
N GLY A 247 31.82 13.78 21.23
CA GLY A 247 32.65 14.49 22.21
C GLY A 247 32.25 15.97 22.32
N ARG A 248 32.46 16.53 23.50
CA ARG A 248 33.02 17.88 23.58
C ARG A 248 34.53 17.76 23.57
#